data_AF-A0A1U7LRS0-F1
#
_entry.id   AF-A0A1U7LRS0-F1
#
_cell.length_a   1.000
_cell.length_b   1.000
_cell.length_c   1.000
_cell.angle_alpha   90.00
_cell.angle_beta   90.00
_cell.angle_gamma   90.00
#
_symmetry.space_group_name_H-M   'P 1'
#
loop_
_entity.id
_entity.type
_entity.pdbx_description
1 polymer ?
#
loop_
_entity_poly.entity_id
_entity_poly.type
_entity_poly.pdbx_seq_one_letter_code
_entity_poly.pdbx_strand_id
1 'polypeptide(L)'
;MTDDGNVKSSFPPGISSIEELENARGKFAFVIFKRSEPLEGYLWNVDPSSGSVLIYQKKDDEEDRKARVVLCMNDAVAKIQIDHERNTVSLTEIDKALNWTPEGRSG
;
A
#
# COMPACT_ATOMS: atom_id res chain seq x y z
N MET A 1 2.39 17.09 37.81
CA MET A 1 2.91 17.73 36.60
C MET A 1 3.62 16.62 35.84
N THR A 2 2.84 15.83 35.10
CA THR A 2 3.32 14.67 34.36
C THR A 2 3.61 15.13 32.94
N ASP A 3 4.86 14.95 32.56
CA ASP A 3 5.44 15.18 31.25
C ASP A 3 4.64 14.39 30.19
N ASP A 4 3.88 15.11 29.36
CA ASP A 4 3.21 14.58 28.18
C ASP A 4 4.30 14.13 27.20
N GLY A 5 4.65 12.84 27.29
CA GLY A 5 5.58 12.17 26.41
C GLY A 5 5.12 12.32 24.96
N ASN A 6 5.65 13.36 24.32
CA ASN A 6 5.57 13.59 22.90
C ASN A 6 6.38 12.48 22.20
N VAL A 7 5.77 11.32 22.03
CA VAL A 7 6.22 10.29 21.08
C VAL A 7 6.18 10.94 19.71
N LYS A 8 7.30 11.55 19.32
CA LYS A 8 7.59 11.90 17.93
C LYS A 8 7.37 10.61 17.15
N SER A 9 6.30 10.55 16.36
CA SER A 9 6.07 9.43 15.46
C SER A 9 7.35 9.27 14.65
N SER A 10 8.06 8.16 14.83
CA SER A 10 9.32 7.84 14.16
C SER A 10 9.14 7.60 12.65
N PHE A 11 7.93 7.82 12.17
CA PHE A 11 7.50 7.61 10.80
C PHE A 11 7.65 8.92 9.99
N PRO A 12 8.42 8.96 8.90
CA PRO A 12 8.48 10.11 7.99
C PRO A 12 7.10 10.60 7.55
N PRO A 13 6.97 11.87 7.11
CA PRO A 13 5.71 12.41 6.61
C PRO A 13 5.15 11.53 5.48
N GLY A 14 3.82 11.44 5.42
CA GLY A 14 3.15 10.54 4.48
C GLY A 14 3.03 11.16 3.10
N ILE A 15 2.70 10.34 2.11
CA ILE A 15 2.39 10.82 0.77
C ILE A 15 1.13 11.69 0.81
N SER A 16 1.20 12.83 0.12
CA SER A 16 0.16 13.86 0.13
C SER A 16 -0.50 14.10 -1.22
N SER A 17 0.01 13.49 -2.30
CA SER A 17 -0.51 13.66 -3.65
C SER A 17 -0.64 12.36 -4.45
N ILE A 18 -1.54 12.34 -5.42
CA ILE A 18 -1.75 11.21 -6.33
C ILE A 18 -0.52 10.94 -7.19
N GLU A 19 0.18 11.98 -7.64
CA GLU A 19 1.40 11.84 -8.45
C GLU A 19 2.52 11.13 -7.68
N GLU A 20 2.69 11.46 -6.39
CA GLU A 20 3.63 10.76 -5.52
C GLU A 20 3.24 9.28 -5.33
N LEU A 21 1.95 8.96 -5.21
CA LEU A 21 1.46 7.58 -5.13
C LEU A 21 1.71 6.81 -6.43
N GLU A 22 1.42 7.40 -7.59
CA GLU A 22 1.71 6.83 -8.91
C GLU A 22 3.20 6.50 -9.08
N ASN A 23 4.07 7.41 -8.66
CA ASN A 23 5.53 7.26 -8.67
C ASN A 23 6.07 6.29 -7.61
N ALA A 24 5.25 5.94 -6.63
CA ALA A 24 5.58 5.00 -5.55
C ALA A 24 5.08 3.57 -5.81
N ARG A 25 4.38 3.31 -6.92
CA ARG A 25 3.94 1.96 -7.28
C ARG A 25 5.11 0.97 -7.30
N GLY A 26 4.86 -0.22 -6.80
CA GLY A 26 5.85 -1.29 -6.59
C GLY A 26 6.68 -1.14 -5.31
N LYS A 27 6.62 0.01 -4.61
CA LYS A 27 7.30 0.20 -3.32
C LYS A 27 6.49 -0.35 -2.16
N PHE A 28 7.18 -0.74 -1.10
CA PHE A 28 6.53 -1.17 0.13
C PHE A 28 5.90 0.04 0.84
N ALA A 29 4.71 -0.16 1.39
CA ALA A 29 3.89 0.89 1.95
C ALA A 29 3.20 0.43 3.25
N PHE A 30 3.08 1.37 4.17
CA PHE A 30 2.24 1.27 5.37
C PHE A 30 1.02 2.16 5.17
N VAL A 31 -0.17 1.55 5.17
CA VAL A 31 -1.45 2.27 5.13
C VAL A 31 -1.99 2.34 6.55
N ILE A 32 -1.99 3.55 7.10
CA ILE A 32 -2.49 3.84 8.44
C ILE A 32 -3.95 4.26 8.30
N PHE A 33 -4.86 3.51 8.90
CA PHE A 33 -6.28 3.83 8.89
C PHE A 33 -6.67 4.70 10.08
N LYS A 34 -7.81 5.39 9.96
CA LYS A 34 -8.36 6.22 11.05
C LYS A 34 -8.86 5.40 12.24
N ARG A 35 -9.28 4.14 12.03
CA ARG A 35 -10.03 3.33 13.01
C ARG A 35 -9.71 1.83 12.97
N SER A 36 -8.58 1.44 12.39
CA SER A 36 -8.22 0.03 12.22
C SER A 36 -6.71 -0.15 12.25
N GLU A 37 -6.28 -1.38 12.49
CA GLU A 37 -4.87 -1.76 12.43
C GLU A 37 -4.26 -1.40 11.07
N PRO A 38 -2.98 -0.96 11.04
CA PRO A 38 -2.32 -0.60 9.80
C PRO A 38 -2.21 -1.81 8.86
N LEU A 39 -2.24 -1.53 7.56
CA LEU A 39 -2.01 -2.53 6.53
C LEU A 39 -0.64 -2.33 5.91
N GLU A 40 0.13 -3.40 5.80
CA GLU A 40 1.44 -3.40 5.15
C GLU A 40 1.39 -4.17 3.83
N GLY A 41 2.09 -3.68 2.81
CA GLY A 41 2.23 -4.39 1.56
C GLY A 41 2.84 -3.52 0.48
N TYR A 42 2.80 -3.97 -0.77
CA TYR A 42 3.32 -3.21 -1.90
C TYR A 42 2.21 -2.37 -2.52
N LEU A 43 2.48 -1.09 -2.78
CA LEU A 43 1.54 -0.23 -3.49
C LEU A 43 1.42 -0.72 -4.93
N TRP A 44 0.29 -1.35 -5.26
CA TRP A 44 0.08 -1.87 -6.61
C TRP A 44 -0.48 -0.80 -7.54
N ASN A 45 -1.52 -0.10 -7.10
CA ASN A 45 -2.20 0.88 -7.92
C ASN A 45 -2.89 1.97 -7.09
N VAL A 46 -3.21 3.10 -7.72
CA VAL A 46 -3.99 4.18 -7.15
C VAL A 46 -5.13 4.53 -8.11
N ASP A 47 -6.32 4.75 -7.57
CA ASP A 47 -7.43 5.33 -8.34
C ASP A 47 -7.33 6.85 -8.25
N PRO A 48 -6.98 7.54 -9.36
CA PRO A 48 -6.79 9.00 -9.33
C PRO A 48 -8.08 9.77 -9.06
N SER A 49 -9.25 9.15 -9.23
CA SER A 49 -10.55 9.82 -9.03
C SER A 49 -10.95 9.90 -7.55
N SER A 50 -10.66 8.85 -6.77
CA SER A 50 -11.02 8.77 -5.35
C SER A 50 -9.82 8.94 -4.41
N GLY A 51 -8.59 8.75 -4.92
CA GLY A 51 -7.38 8.62 -4.11
C GLY A 51 -7.29 7.29 -3.36
N SER A 52 -8.18 6.35 -3.65
CA SER A 52 -8.11 5.00 -3.07
C SER A 52 -6.89 4.26 -3.60
N VAL A 53 -6.28 3.42 -2.78
CA VAL A 53 -5.09 2.65 -3.15
C VAL A 53 -5.33 1.16 -3.08
N LEU A 54 -4.65 0.42 -3.94
CA LEU A 54 -4.63 -1.04 -3.92
C LEU A 54 -3.29 -1.50 -3.37
N ILE A 55 -3.32 -2.26 -2.28
CA ILE A 55 -2.15 -2.83 -1.62
C ILE A 55 -2.07 -4.32 -1.91
N TYR A 56 -0.97 -4.74 -2.51
CA TYR A 56 -0.65 -6.13 -2.76
C TYR A 56 0.14 -6.72 -1.59
N GLN A 57 -0.37 -7.80 -1.02
CA GLN A 57 0.32 -8.61 -0.01
C GLN A 57 0.79 -9.90 -0.66
N LYS A 58 2.11 -10.09 -0.71
CA LYS A 58 2.72 -11.33 -1.20
C LYS A 58 2.23 -12.50 -0.35
N LYS A 59 2.19 -13.68 -0.97
CA LYS A 59 2.08 -14.94 -0.25
C LYS A 59 3.26 -15.02 0.70
N ASP A 60 2.99 -15.26 1.98
CA ASP A 60 4.04 -15.60 2.94
C ASP A 60 4.27 -17.11 2.85
N ASP A 61 5.52 -17.56 2.94
CA ASP A 61 5.84 -18.98 2.82
C ASP A 61 5.55 -19.75 4.13
N GLU A 62 5.40 -19.05 5.26
CA GLU A 62 5.22 -19.64 6.60
C GLU A 62 3.76 -19.84 7.02
N GLU A 63 2.81 -19.15 6.39
CA GLU A 63 1.37 -19.31 6.60
C GLU A 63 0.73 -19.57 5.23
N ASP A 64 -0.25 -20.48 5.11
CA ASP A 64 -1.00 -20.78 3.87
C ASP A 64 -1.81 -19.58 3.27
N ARG A 65 -1.40 -18.34 3.58
CA ARG A 65 -1.93 -17.09 3.07
C ARG A 65 -1.60 -16.96 1.59
N LYS A 66 -2.64 -17.07 0.76
CA LYS A 66 -2.54 -16.71 -0.66
C LYS A 66 -2.17 -15.23 -0.80
N ALA A 67 -1.43 -14.93 -1.86
CA ALA A 67 -1.23 -13.54 -2.26
C ALA A 67 -2.61 -12.89 -2.47
N ARG A 68 -2.76 -11.65 -2.01
CA ARG A 68 -4.03 -10.93 -2.08
C ARG A 68 -3.84 -9.44 -2.36
N VAL A 69 -4.90 -8.82 -2.85
CA VAL A 69 -5.00 -7.38 -3.04
C VAL A 69 -6.08 -6.84 -2.11
N VAL A 70 -5.77 -5.76 -1.43
CA VAL A 70 -6.69 -5.04 -0.54
C VAL A 70 -6.92 -3.65 -1.12
N LEU A 71 -8.20 -3.28 -1.30
CA LEU A 71 -8.60 -1.91 -1.64
C LEU A 71 -8.73 -1.10 -0.36
N CYS A 72 -7.98 0.00 -0.28
CA CYS A 72 -8.01 0.95 0.82
C CYS A 72 -8.72 2.22 0.37
N MET A 73 -9.92 2.44 0.88
CA MET A 73 -10.73 3.63 0.57
C MET A 73 -10.09 4.88 1.20
N ASN A 74 -9.92 5.95 0.41
CA ASN A 74 -9.24 7.17 0.86
C ASN A 74 -9.88 7.79 2.11
N ASP A 75 -11.20 7.71 2.27
CA ASP A 75 -11.91 8.23 3.43
C ASP A 75 -11.63 7.46 4.73
N ALA A 76 -11.25 6.18 4.64
CA ALA A 76 -10.81 5.36 5.77
C ALA A 76 -9.33 5.55 6.11
N VAL A 77 -8.52 5.99 5.15
CA VAL A 77 -7.07 6.18 5.30
C VAL A 77 -6.77 7.49 6.02
N ALA A 78 -5.91 7.43 7.03
CA ALA A 78 -5.35 8.59 7.71
C ALA A 78 -4.06 9.05 7.02
N LYS A 79 -3.20 8.11 6.63
CA LYS A 79 -1.89 8.38 6.04
C LYS A 79 -1.38 7.15 5.27
N ILE A 80 -0.67 7.40 4.17
CA ILE A 80 0.10 6.38 3.45
C ILE A 80 1.57 6.75 3.60
N GLN A 81 2.41 5.78 3.97
CA GLN A 81 3.84 5.99 4.10
C GLN A 81 4.59 4.95 3.28
N ILE A 82 5.56 5.42 2.48
CA ILE A 82 6.42 4.54 1.70
C ILE A 82 7.67 4.21 2.50
N ASP A 83 7.99 2.93 2.50
CA ASP A 83 9.27 2.42 2.97
C ASP A 83 10.24 2.45 1.79
N HIS A 84 11.24 3.33 1.88
CA HIS A 84 12.28 3.49 0.86
C HIS A 84 13.46 2.55 1.06
N GLU A 85 13.53 1.86 2.20
CA GLU A 85 14.63 0.95 2.54
C GLU A 85 14.31 -0.50 2.13
N ARG A 86 13.03 -0.87 2.13
CA ARG A 86 12.59 -2.19 1.67
C ARG A 86 12.69 -2.35 0.16
N ASN A 87 12.91 -3.61 -0.25
CA ASN A 87 12.91 -4.00 -1.66
C ASN A 87 11.60 -3.61 -2.34
N THR A 88 11.71 -3.25 -3.62
CA THR A 88 10.54 -3.04 -4.48
C THR A 88 10.13 -4.35 -5.14
N VAL A 89 8.88 -4.41 -5.60
CA VAL A 89 8.40 -5.46 -6.49
C VAL A 89 8.01 -4.82 -7.82
N SER A 90 8.31 -5.47 -8.93
CA SER A 90 7.85 -4.97 -10.22
C SER A 90 6.34 -5.19 -10.37
N LEU A 91 5.66 -4.27 -11.06
CA LEU A 91 4.22 -4.41 -11.31
C LEU A 91 3.91 -5.67 -12.12
N THR A 92 4.78 -6.03 -13.06
CA THR A 92 4.69 -7.28 -13.83
C THR A 92 4.71 -8.53 -12.95
N GLU A 93 5.46 -8.54 -11.85
CA GLU A 93 5.44 -9.66 -10.89
C GLU A 93 4.13 -9.73 -10.13
N ILE A 94 3.56 -8.58 -9.74
CA ILE A 94 2.25 -8.53 -9.10
C ILE A 94 1.17 -9.06 -10.07
N ASP A 95 1.17 -8.59 -11.31
CA ASP A 95 0.22 -8.97 -12.35
C ASP A 95 0.25 -10.49 -12.60
N LYS A 96 1.47 -11.06 -12.72
CA LYS A 96 1.66 -12.52 -12.84
C LYS A 96 1.16 -13.27 -11.61
N ALA A 97 1.46 -12.79 -10.40
CA ALA A 97 1.06 -13.44 -9.16
C ALA A 97 -0.47 -13.48 -8.98
N LEU A 98 -1.17 -12.48 -9.50
CA LEU A 98 -2.63 -12.43 -9.50
C LEU A 98 -3.26 -13.20 -10.66
N ASN A 99 -2.45 -13.85 -11.50
CA ASN A 99 -2.88 -14.44 -12.78
C ASN A 99 -3.68 -13.43 -13.62
N TRP A 100 -3.34 -12.15 -13.50
CA TRP A 100 -4.00 -11.07 -14.19
C TRP A 100 -3.31 -10.87 -15.54
N THR A 101 -4.00 -11.23 -16.62
CA THR A 101 -3.57 -10.89 -17.98
C THR A 101 -4.35 -9.67 -18.46
N PRO A 102 -3.67 -8.62 -18.96
CA PRO A 102 -4.36 -7.47 -19.55
C PRO A 102 -5.18 -7.82 -20.81
N GLU A 103 -5.06 -9.05 -21.33
CA GLU A 103 -5.82 -9.57 -22.48
C GLU A 103 -7.32 -9.80 -22.21
N GLY A 104 -7.79 -9.66 -20.96
CA GLY A 104 -9.23 -9.65 -20.63
C GLY A 104 -10.02 -8.43 -21.13
N ARG A 105 -9.47 -7.63 -22.06
CA ARG A 105 -10.14 -6.47 -22.70
C ARG A 105 -10.33 -6.62 -24.22
N SER A 106 -10.04 -7.78 -24.80
CA SER A 106 -10.26 -8.03 -26.23
C SER A 106 -10.96 -9.37 -26.43
N GLY A 107 -12.27 -9.34 -26.71
CA GLY A 107 -13.05 -10.49 -27.21
C GLY A 107 -14.32 -10.77 -26.43
#